data_AF-A0A7C2QHT4-F1
#
_entry.id   AF-A0A7C2QHT4-F1
#
_cell.length_a   1.000
_cell.length_b   1.000
_cell.length_c   1.000
_cell.angle_alpha   90.00
_cell.angle_beta   90.00
_cell.angle_gamma   90.00
#
_symmetry.space_group_name_H-M   'P 1'
#
loop_
_entity.id
_entity.type
_entity.pdbx_description
1 polymer ?
#
loop_
_entity_poly.entity_id
_entity_poly.type
_entity_poly.pdbx_seq_one_letter_code
_entity_poly.pdbx_strand_id
1 'polypeptide(L)'
;MAEKETIKVELPKPLAERFRRYAAEKYGLRRGALSAALADLIEKALGISTGEGVDAIVGLGLESGYRWEGEDLVEALRGAYAGRGRERGS
;
A
#
# COMPACT_ATOMS: atom_id res chain seq x y z
N MET A 1 -6.56 16.58 16.78
CA MET A 1 -6.61 15.19 17.28
C MET A 1 -7.43 14.42 16.27
N ALA A 2 -6.93 13.32 15.69
CA ALA A 2 -7.75 12.54 14.76
C ALA A 2 -9.00 12.03 15.49
N GLU A 3 -10.18 12.44 15.03
CA GLU A 3 -11.45 11.92 15.54
C GLU A 3 -11.46 10.40 15.38
N LYS A 4 -11.74 9.70 16.49
CA LYS A 4 -11.83 8.23 16.49
C LYS A 4 -13.30 7.85 16.48
N GLU A 5 -13.74 7.22 15.39
CA GLU A 5 -15.05 6.58 15.33
C GLU A 5 -14.95 5.13 15.81
N THR A 6 -15.93 4.68 16.61
CA THR A 6 -15.97 3.30 17.11
C THR A 6 -17.01 2.49 16.35
N ILE A 7 -16.53 1.52 15.57
CA ILE A 7 -17.37 0.57 14.83
C ILE A 7 -17.43 -0.75 15.62
N LYS A 8 -18.63 -1.19 15.99
CA LYS A 8 -18.86 -2.50 16.62
C LYS A 8 -19.35 -3.49 15.56
N VAL A 9 -18.61 -4.58 15.38
CA VAL A 9 -18.94 -5.64 14.42
C VAL A 9 -18.87 -7.01 15.07
N GLU A 10 -19.76 -7.89 14.65
CA GLU A 10 -19.75 -9.30 15.04
C GLU A 10 -19.02 -10.13 13.98
N LEU A 11 -18.13 -11.00 14.43
CA LEU A 11 -17.34 -11.88 13.56
C LEU A 11 -17.58 -13.34 13.96
N PRO A 12 -17.61 -14.28 13.00
CA PRO A 12 -17.58 -15.70 13.32
C PRO A 12 -16.40 -16.01 14.24
N LYS A 13 -16.65 -16.74 15.33
CA LYS A 13 -15.63 -17.14 16.32
C LYS A 13 -14.31 -17.65 15.69
N PRO A 14 -14.32 -18.58 14.70
CA PRO A 14 -13.08 -19.06 14.10
C PRO A 14 -12.32 -17.97 13.33
N LEU A 15 -13.03 -17.01 12.74
CA LEU A 15 -12.41 -15.88 12.05
C LEU A 15 -11.77 -14.91 13.05
N ALA A 16 -12.46 -14.63 14.16
CA ALA A 16 -11.92 -13.80 15.23
C ALA A 16 -10.67 -14.40 15.86
N GLU A 17 -10.61 -15.74 16.00
CA GLU A 17 -9.41 -16.44 16.47
C GLU A 17 -8.23 -16.32 15.51
N ARG A 18 -8.47 -16.53 14.21
CA ARG A 18 -7.44 -16.34 13.17
C ARG A 18 -6.92 -14.91 13.14
N PHE A 19 -7.83 -13.93 13.25
CA PHE A 19 -7.46 -12.52 13.27
C PHE A 19 -6.62 -12.15 14.50
N ARG A 20 -6.95 -12.68 15.69
CA ARG A 20 -6.12 -12.48 16.89
C ARG A 20 -4.70 -13.03 16.72
N ARG A 21 -4.54 -14.22 16.13
CA ARG A 21 -3.22 -14.80 15.85
C ARG A 21 -2.44 -13.92 14.87
N TYR A 22 -3.07 -13.56 13.75
CA TYR A 22 -2.48 -12.65 12.77
C TYR A 22 -1.99 -11.33 13.39
N ALA A 23 -2.84 -10.69 14.20
CA ALA A 23 -2.51 -9.44 14.86
C ALA A 23 -1.32 -9.61 15.82
N ALA A 24 -1.29 -10.72 16.58
CA ALA A 24 -0.19 -11.02 17.50
C ALA A 24 1.13 -11.31 16.76
N GLU A 25 1.10 -12.03 15.63
CA GLU A 25 2.28 -12.35 14.83
C GLU A 25 2.87 -11.12 14.16
N LYS A 26 2.02 -10.25 13.60
CA LYS A 26 2.47 -9.10 12.78
C LYS A 26 2.73 -7.84 13.60
N TYR A 27 1.96 -7.61 14.67
CA TYR A 27 2.03 -6.37 15.47
C TYR A 27 2.40 -6.62 16.94
N GLY A 28 2.57 -7.87 17.35
CA GLY A 28 2.89 -8.27 18.72
C GLY A 28 1.69 -8.23 19.67
N LEU A 29 1.95 -8.49 20.96
CA LEU A 29 0.95 -8.55 22.02
C LEU A 29 0.74 -7.20 22.74
N ARG A 30 0.80 -6.08 22.00
CA ARG A 30 0.67 -4.72 22.58
C ARG A 30 -0.77 -4.23 22.58
N ARG A 31 -1.13 -3.35 23.54
CA ARG A 31 -2.44 -2.65 23.52
C ARG A 31 -2.57 -1.89 22.21
N GLY A 32 -3.64 -2.18 21.46
CA GLY A 32 -3.90 -1.57 20.15
C GLY A 32 -3.46 -2.39 18.94
N ALA A 33 -2.77 -3.53 19.11
CA ALA A 33 -2.35 -4.39 17.99
C ALA A 33 -3.53 -4.86 17.11
N LEU A 34 -4.66 -5.21 17.74
CA LEU A 34 -5.89 -5.57 17.04
C LEU A 34 -6.47 -4.41 16.22
N SER A 35 -6.51 -3.21 16.80
CA SER A 35 -7.01 -2.02 16.11
C SER A 35 -6.10 -1.61 14.95
N ALA A 36 -4.78 -1.71 15.13
CA ALA A 36 -3.80 -1.46 14.07
C ALA A 36 -3.92 -2.48 12.94
N ALA A 37 -4.06 -3.77 13.29
CA ALA A 37 -4.28 -4.83 12.29
C ALA A 37 -5.58 -4.62 11.51
N LEU A 38 -6.64 -4.14 12.18
CA LEU A 38 -7.93 -3.87 11.53
C LEU A 38 -7.83 -2.66 10.60
N ALA A 39 -7.17 -1.59 11.04
CA ALA A 39 -6.92 -0.40 10.22
C ALA A 39 -6.12 -0.76 8.95
N ASP A 40 -5.00 -1.49 9.09
CA ASP A 40 -4.17 -1.93 7.96
C ASP A 40 -4.95 -2.79 6.96
N LEU A 41 -5.83 -3.68 7.44
CA LEU A 41 -6.70 -4.48 6.56
C LEU A 41 -7.72 -3.61 5.82
N ILE A 42 -8.33 -2.65 6.49
CA ILE A 42 -9.33 -1.74 5.89
C ILE A 42 -8.64 -0.83 4.87
N GLU A 43 -7.51 -0.23 5.22
CA GLU A 43 -6.71 0.60 4.31
C GLU A 43 -6.33 -0.16 3.04
N LYS A 44 -5.87 -1.41 3.17
CA LYS A 44 -5.56 -2.29 2.03
C LYS A 44 -6.77 -2.65 1.20
N ALA A 45 -7.89 -3.01 1.83
CA ALA A 45 -9.11 -3.38 1.13
C ALA A 45 -9.73 -2.20 0.36
N LEU A 46 -9.59 -0.98 0.89
CA LEU A 46 -10.09 0.23 0.26
C LEU A 46 -9.07 0.87 -0.71
N GLY A 47 -7.88 0.29 -0.86
CA GLY A 47 -6.81 0.86 -1.68
C GLY A 47 -6.31 2.22 -1.17
N ILE A 48 -6.53 2.52 0.12
CA ILE A 48 -6.03 3.72 0.77
C ILE A 48 -4.56 3.46 1.11
N SER A 49 -3.68 3.65 0.13
CA SER A 49 -2.24 3.63 0.38
C SER A 49 -1.87 4.92 1.13
N THR A 50 -1.57 4.81 2.43
CA THR A 50 -0.92 5.88 3.19
C THR A 50 0.57 6.02 2.84
N GLY A 51 1.09 5.19 1.94
CA GLY A 51 2.44 5.27 1.40
C GLY A 51 2.53 6.14 0.16
N GLU A 52 3.01 7.37 0.32
CA GLU A 52 3.67 8.11 -0.76
C GLU A 52 4.95 7.34 -1.13
N GLY A 53 4.93 6.55 -2.21
CA GLY A 53 6.12 5.83 -2.64
C GLY A 53 5.90 4.78 -3.72
N VAL A 54 7.03 4.30 -4.24
CA VAL A 54 7.19 3.39 -5.40
C VAL A 54 6.26 2.16 -5.35
N ASP A 55 5.85 1.72 -4.17
CA ASP A 55 4.88 0.63 -3.97
C ASP A 55 3.52 0.88 -4.65
N ALA A 56 3.07 2.14 -4.74
CA ALA A 56 1.86 2.52 -5.47
C ALA A 56 1.99 2.34 -7.00
N ILE A 57 3.22 2.32 -7.52
CA ILE A 57 3.52 2.12 -8.95
C ILE A 57 3.46 0.63 -9.29
N VAL A 58 3.87 -0.25 -8.37
CA VAL A 58 3.96 -1.71 -8.59
C VAL A 58 2.56 -2.34 -8.77
N GLY A 59 1.51 -1.77 -8.15
CA GLY A 59 0.14 -2.28 -8.22
C GLY A 59 -0.66 -1.93 -9.48
N LEU A 60 -0.13 -1.09 -10.39
CA LEU A 60 -0.86 -0.59 -11.55
C LEU A 60 -0.73 -1.46 -12.82
N GLY A 61 0.01 -2.57 -12.76
CA GLY A 61 0.16 -3.45 -13.94
C GLY A 61 0.72 -2.72 -15.16
N LEU A 62 1.52 -1.67 -14.94
CA LEU A 62 2.17 -0.94 -16.03
C LEU A 62 3.25 -1.86 -16.62
N GLU A 63 2.90 -2.57 -17.69
CA GLU A 63 3.87 -3.21 -18.58
C GLU A 63 4.69 -2.11 -19.26
N SER A 64 5.69 -1.61 -18.54
CA SER A 64 6.73 -0.79 -19.13
C SER A 64 7.70 -1.72 -19.83
N GLY A 65 7.94 -1.52 -21.13
CA GLY A 65 9.05 -2.17 -21.84
C GLY A 65 10.43 -1.74 -21.35
N TYR A 66 10.48 -0.91 -20.32
CA TYR A 66 11.69 -0.43 -19.68
C TYR A 66 12.20 -1.45 -18.68
N ARG A 67 13.37 -2.02 -18.98
CA ARG A 67 14.14 -2.84 -18.04
C ARG A 67 15.01 -1.91 -17.21
N TRP A 68 14.82 -1.96 -15.89
CA TRP A 68 15.64 -1.21 -14.96
C TRP A 68 16.98 -1.91 -14.75
N GLU A 69 18.10 -1.22 -14.99
CA GLU A 69 19.45 -1.81 -14.93
C GLU A 69 20.18 -1.42 -13.63
N GLY A 70 19.44 -0.94 -12.61
CA GLY A 70 20.00 -0.52 -11.31
C GLY A 70 20.40 0.96 -11.25
N GLU A 71 19.97 1.77 -12.21
CA GLU A 71 20.16 3.22 -12.20
C GLU A 71 19.28 3.92 -11.14
N ASP A 72 19.60 5.17 -10.80
CA ASP A 72 18.75 5.95 -9.90
C ASP A 72 17.35 6.15 -10.51
N LEU A 73 16.30 5.96 -9.69
CA LEU A 73 14.91 6.00 -10.16
C LEU A 73 14.52 7.37 -10.73
N VAL A 74 15.10 8.46 -10.22
CA VAL A 74 14.84 9.81 -10.72
C VAL A 74 15.45 9.99 -12.11
N GLU A 75 16.65 9.45 -12.32
CA GLU A 75 17.34 9.50 -13.61
C GLU A 75 16.64 8.59 -14.65
N ALA A 76 16.20 7.40 -14.25
CA ALA A 76 15.41 6.48 -15.08
C ALA A 76 14.12 7.15 -15.61
N LEU A 77 13.39 7.81 -14.72
CA LEU A 77 12.15 8.52 -15.07
C LEU A 77 12.43 9.77 -15.93
N ARG A 78 13.51 10.51 -15.66
CA ARG A 78 13.88 11.68 -16.44
C ARG A 78 14.19 11.31 -17.90
N GLY A 79 14.93 10.22 -18.13
CA GLY A 79 15.24 9.72 -19.47
C GLY A 79 13.98 9.30 -20.25
N ALA A 80 13.07 8.55 -19.61
CA ALA A 80 11.85 8.06 -20.24
C ALA A 80 10.88 9.19 -20.65
N TYR A 81 10.76 10.25 -19.83
CA TYR A 81 9.86 11.37 -20.14
C TYR A 81 10.47 12.42 -21.07
N ALA A 82 11.80 12.59 -21.07
CA ALA A 82 12.49 13.50 -22.00
C ALA A 82 12.32 13.08 -23.48
N GLY A 83 12.16 11.77 -23.76
CA GLY A 83 11.91 11.26 -25.11
C GLY A 83 10.50 11.56 -25.66
N ARG A 84 9.48 11.62 -24.79
CA ARG A 84 8.06 11.78 -25.20
C ARG A 84 7.69 13.21 -25.59
N GLY A 85 8.51 14.20 -25.24
CA GLY A 85 8.27 15.62 -25.56
C GLY A 85 8.59 16.04 -26.99
N ARG A 86 9.27 15.19 -27.79
CA ARG A 86 9.70 15.54 -29.16
C ARG A 86 8.68 15.20 -30.26
N GLU A 87 7.64 14.42 -29.98
CA GLU A 87 6.71 13.92 -31.01
C GLU A 87 5.37 14.67 -31.08
N ARG A 88 5.19 15.78 -30.34
CA ARG A 88 3.99 16.63 -30.41
C ARG A 88 4.28 18.07 -30.81
N GLY A 89 5.04 18.23 -31.87
CA GLY A 89 5.22 19.51 -32.54
C GLY A 89 5.63 19.29 -33.99
N SER A 90 4.67 18.99 -34.86
CA SER A 90 4.75 19.24 -36.30
C SER A 90 3.39 19.58 -36.85
#